data_AF-A0A5C7SF94-F1
#
_entry.id   AF-A0A5C7SF94-F1
#
_cell.length_a   1.000
_cell.length_b   1.000
_cell.length_c   1.000
_cell.angle_alpha   90.00
_cell.angle_beta   90.00
_cell.angle_gamma   90.00
#
_symmetry.space_group_name_H-M   'P 1'
#
loop_
_entity.id
_entity.type
_entity.pdbx_description
1 polymer ?
#
loop_
_entity_poly.entity_id
_entity_poly.type
_entity_poly.pdbx_seq_one_letter_code
_entity_poly.pdbx_strand_id
1 'polypeptide(L)'
;MTDFVTSILQLEKRCIFCGKKPSEKNREHIIPRWLIALTGDPKREWYLGLKFNDISKPTRAFAADPFQFPACESCNSRYSALEARTQSHMTKLLNEESLTGVEWDDLLDWFDKVRIGLFIGNMMLNKDLPIPDPKFFIDQRSGTKDRCLLIYPNRSDYFGLRMIGAGDPVFFHNSTSFMLAVNGLLFLNASSDFILAPRMGFPFPRKTRMQGQYIAAHDFTAFYRPKLPFIRFSFYQPLLGIYQTILNTNILDEDEYKTLACTDYVSSKLLPGSRVKTQPCAAANGALTFLGTASRARFVRPPAKNFKTFDEYCLRFFEYRHMELERAIEIAEPVSRPLIRTMMKINGYAIDQTNSGICSL
;
A
#
# COMPACT_ATOMS: atom_id res chain seq x y z
N MET A 1 26.92 -15.97 -13.57
CA MET A 1 26.23 -15.72 -12.29
C MET A 1 26.36 -14.24 -12.04
N THR A 2 25.28 -13.48 -12.10
CA THR A 2 25.30 -12.06 -11.69
C THR A 2 25.62 -12.01 -10.21
N ASP A 3 26.72 -11.35 -9.83
CA ASP A 3 27.02 -11.05 -8.43
C ASP A 3 25.83 -10.30 -7.85
N PHE A 4 25.05 -11.00 -7.03
CA PHE A 4 23.96 -10.35 -6.33
C PHE A 4 24.56 -9.45 -5.26
N VAL A 5 24.58 -8.15 -5.54
CA VAL A 5 24.99 -7.13 -4.58
C VAL A 5 24.06 -7.23 -3.38
N THR A 6 24.62 -7.57 -2.23
CA THR A 6 23.96 -7.53 -0.91
C THR A 6 23.49 -6.09 -0.69
N SER A 7 22.19 -5.88 -0.48
CA SER A 7 21.63 -4.53 -0.36
C SER A 7 22.39 -3.73 0.70
N ILE A 8 22.54 -2.42 0.48
CA ILE A 8 23.10 -1.49 1.46
C ILE A 8 22.39 -1.56 2.82
N LEU A 9 21.11 -1.96 2.83
CA LEU A 9 20.30 -2.18 4.04
C LEU A 9 20.80 -3.33 4.91
N GLN A 10 21.49 -4.31 4.30
CA GLN A 10 22.09 -5.45 4.99
C GLN A 10 23.51 -5.14 5.49
N LEU A 11 24.17 -4.12 4.91
CA LEU A 11 25.55 -3.72 5.22
C LEU A 11 25.63 -2.58 6.25
N GLU A 12 24.70 -1.63 6.21
CA GLU A 12 24.70 -0.45 7.08
C GLU A 12 23.34 -0.20 7.73
N LYS A 13 23.34 0.28 8.99
CA LYS A 13 22.13 0.78 9.63
C LYS A 13 21.69 2.08 8.96
N ARG A 14 20.50 2.06 8.35
CA ARG A 14 19.86 3.23 7.73
C ARG A 14 18.54 3.55 8.40
N CYS A 15 18.19 4.82 8.42
CA CYS A 15 16.89 5.30 8.89
C CYS A 15 15.80 4.76 7.96
N ILE A 16 14.80 4.07 8.52
CA ILE A 16 13.70 3.48 7.73
C ILE A 16 12.85 4.54 7.01
N PHE A 17 12.86 5.77 7.52
CA PHE A 17 12.10 6.88 6.94
C PHE A 17 12.82 7.57 5.77
N CYS A 18 14.06 7.99 5.97
CA CYS A 18 14.78 8.85 5.02
C CYS A 18 15.94 8.16 4.29
N GLY A 19 16.32 6.95 4.69
CA GLY A 19 17.40 6.16 4.07
C GLY A 19 18.83 6.62 4.37
N LYS A 20 19.01 7.72 5.10
CA LYS A 20 20.31 8.21 5.56
C LYS A 20 20.77 7.46 6.81
N LYS A 21 22.04 7.62 7.20
CA LYS A 21 22.54 7.13 8.50
C LYS A 21 21.73 7.81 9.62
N PRO A 22 21.18 7.07 10.60
CA PRO A 22 20.36 7.66 11.66
C PRO A 22 21.13 8.69 12.50
N SER A 23 20.61 9.91 12.59
CA SER A 23 21.01 10.94 13.54
C SER A 23 20.14 10.84 14.79
N GLU A 24 20.70 11.06 15.99
CA GLU A 24 19.94 11.04 17.26
C GLU A 24 19.09 9.76 17.37
N LYS A 25 19.81 8.62 17.44
CA LYS A 25 19.28 7.29 17.13
C LYS A 25 18.02 6.96 17.93
N ASN A 26 16.90 6.78 17.22
CA ASN A 26 15.67 6.23 17.76
C ASN A 26 15.34 4.88 17.07
N ARG A 27 14.36 4.16 17.59
CA ARG A 27 13.83 2.94 17.00
C ARG A 27 12.36 3.14 16.68
N GLU A 28 11.99 2.77 15.47
CA GLU A 28 10.62 2.87 14.99
C GLU A 28 9.93 1.51 14.96
N HIS A 29 8.68 1.47 15.39
CA HIS A 29 7.76 0.36 15.19
C HIS A 29 6.96 0.59 13.90
N ILE A 30 7.22 -0.18 12.85
CA ILE A 30 6.47 -0.02 11.59
C ILE A 30 4.98 -0.28 11.80
N ILE A 31 4.65 -1.34 12.54
CA ILE A 31 3.33 -1.58 13.07
C ILE A 31 3.28 -0.94 14.47
N PRO A 32 2.49 0.12 14.69
CA PRO A 32 2.52 0.86 15.93
C PRO A 32 2.10 0.01 17.14
N ARG A 33 2.70 0.30 18.29
CA ARG A 33 2.40 -0.38 19.55
C ARG A 33 0.92 -0.35 19.93
N TRP A 34 0.22 0.76 19.65
CA TRP A 34 -1.21 0.84 19.92
C TRP A 34 -2.01 -0.19 19.10
N LEU A 35 -1.61 -0.45 17.85
CA LEU A 35 -2.28 -1.43 16.99
C LEU A 35 -1.97 -2.85 17.46
N ILE A 36 -0.72 -3.10 17.87
CA ILE A 36 -0.31 -4.38 18.46
C ILE A 36 -1.17 -4.70 19.68
N ALA A 37 -1.31 -3.74 20.60
CA ALA A 37 -2.11 -3.89 21.82
C ALA A 37 -3.61 -4.02 21.53
N LEU A 38 -4.13 -3.28 20.55
CA LEU A 38 -5.54 -3.34 20.12
C LEU A 38 -5.96 -4.71 19.56
N THR A 39 -4.99 -5.54 19.18
CA THR A 39 -5.20 -6.80 18.46
C THR A 39 -4.66 -8.01 19.22
N GLY A 40 -4.37 -7.87 20.52
CA GLY A 40 -4.00 -8.98 21.41
C GLY A 40 -2.59 -8.86 21.99
N ASP A 41 -1.97 -10.01 22.29
CA ASP A 41 -0.69 -10.09 23.00
C ASP A 41 0.45 -9.41 22.19
N PRO A 42 1.17 -8.41 22.74
CA PRO A 42 2.35 -7.81 22.13
C PRO A 42 3.56 -8.74 21.98
N LYS A 43 3.57 -9.89 22.65
CA LYS A 43 4.62 -10.90 22.54
C LYS A 43 4.33 -11.96 21.48
N ARG A 44 3.18 -11.88 20.78
CA ARG A 44 2.83 -12.83 19.73
C ARG A 44 3.86 -12.81 18.59
N GLU A 45 4.02 -13.96 17.96
CA GLU A 45 4.84 -14.10 16.78
C GLU A 45 4.06 -13.69 15.53
N TRP A 46 4.72 -12.96 14.65
CA TRP A 46 4.28 -12.68 13.29
C TRP A 46 5.07 -13.51 12.31
N TYR A 47 4.35 -14.18 11.43
CA TYR A 47 4.94 -14.89 10.31
C TYR A 47 5.07 -13.93 9.14
N LEU A 48 6.30 -13.54 8.81
CA LEU A 48 6.62 -12.59 7.74
C LEU A 48 7.45 -13.29 6.66
N GLY A 49 6.79 -14.23 5.98
CA GLY A 49 7.37 -14.97 4.87
C GLY A 49 8.12 -16.24 5.25
N LEU A 50 8.97 -16.68 4.33
CA LEU A 50 9.69 -17.94 4.43
C LEU A 50 11.21 -17.74 4.61
N LYS A 51 11.86 -18.69 5.30
CA LYS A 51 13.31 -18.86 5.28
C LYS A 51 13.69 -19.67 4.05
N PHE A 52 14.45 -19.07 3.15
CA PHE A 52 14.88 -19.73 1.91
C PHE A 52 16.20 -20.50 2.07
N ASN A 53 16.93 -20.26 3.16
CA ASN A 53 18.20 -20.92 3.48
C ASN A 53 18.05 -22.13 4.42
N ASP A 54 16.88 -22.33 5.03
CA ASP A 54 16.62 -23.42 5.98
C ASP A 54 15.29 -24.10 5.65
N ILE A 55 15.37 -25.18 4.87
CA ILE A 55 14.23 -25.99 4.41
C ILE A 55 13.52 -26.66 5.60
N SER A 56 14.20 -26.87 6.73
CA SER A 56 13.63 -27.54 7.91
C SER A 56 12.72 -26.63 8.74
N LYS A 57 12.89 -25.31 8.63
CA LYS A 57 12.08 -24.28 9.32
C LYS A 57 11.67 -23.23 8.31
N PRO A 58 10.73 -23.57 7.41
CA PRO A 58 10.45 -22.73 6.27
C PRO A 58 9.81 -21.41 6.67
N THR A 59 9.27 -21.25 7.88
CA THR A 59 8.60 -20.00 8.30
C THR A 59 9.54 -19.02 8.99
N ARG A 60 9.38 -17.74 8.66
CA ARG A 60 10.08 -16.64 9.32
C ARG A 60 9.15 -16.00 10.35
N ALA A 61 9.44 -16.25 11.62
CA ALA A 61 8.72 -15.67 12.74
C ALA A 61 9.51 -14.51 13.38
N PHE A 62 8.81 -13.44 13.73
CA PHE A 62 9.33 -12.35 14.56
C PHE A 62 8.35 -12.07 15.69
N ALA A 63 8.84 -11.91 16.91
CA ALA A 63 8.01 -11.33 17.96
C ALA A 63 7.67 -9.87 17.60
N ALA A 64 6.43 -9.45 17.89
CA ALA A 64 5.95 -8.12 17.52
C ALA A 64 6.71 -6.99 18.23
N ASP A 65 7.02 -7.13 19.53
CA ASP A 65 7.73 -6.09 20.31
C ASP A 65 9.16 -5.77 19.83
N PRO A 66 10.03 -6.73 19.46
CA PRO A 66 11.34 -6.42 18.89
C PRO A 66 11.30 -6.03 17.40
N PHE A 67 10.13 -5.99 16.74
CA PHE A 67 9.98 -5.63 15.33
C PHE A 67 10.16 -4.11 15.10
N GLN A 68 11.39 -3.65 15.35
CA GLN A 68 11.78 -2.25 15.37
C GLN A 68 12.96 -1.98 14.44
N PHE A 69 12.98 -0.80 13.84
CA PHE A 69 13.99 -0.41 12.85
C PHE A 69 14.68 0.90 13.21
N PRO A 70 15.95 1.10 12.79
CA PRO A 70 16.64 2.37 13.03
C PRO A 70 15.89 3.55 12.42
N ALA A 71 15.78 4.65 13.16
CA ALA A 71 15.16 5.89 12.71
C ALA A 71 15.91 7.11 13.23
N CYS A 72 15.86 8.22 12.49
CA CYS A 72 16.22 9.53 13.01
C CYS A 72 15.13 9.99 13.99
N GLU A 73 15.50 10.68 15.07
CA GLU A 73 14.53 11.21 16.04
C GLU A 73 13.50 12.15 15.39
N SER A 74 13.94 13.06 14.53
CA SER A 74 13.06 14.00 13.82
C SER A 74 12.06 13.30 12.88
N CYS A 75 12.53 12.32 12.11
CA CYS A 75 11.65 11.48 11.30
C CYS A 75 10.63 10.74 12.17
N ASN A 76 11.10 10.09 13.24
CA ASN A 76 10.26 9.29 14.11
C ASN A 76 9.18 10.12 14.82
N SER A 77 9.54 11.32 15.29
CA SER A 77 8.62 12.24 15.96
C SER A 77 7.48 12.69 15.04
N ARG A 78 7.79 12.97 13.76
CA ARG A 78 6.77 13.33 12.76
C ARG A 78 5.76 12.20 12.54
N TYR A 79 6.22 10.96 12.38
CA TYR A 79 5.30 9.83 12.19
C TYR A 79 4.60 9.40 13.47
N SER A 80 5.22 9.60 14.64
CA SER A 80 4.54 9.40 15.93
C SER A 80 3.31 10.33 16.04
N ALA A 81 3.42 11.57 15.56
CA ALA A 81 2.27 12.49 15.52
C ALA A 81 1.19 12.03 14.52
N LEU A 82 1.56 11.45 13.38
CA LEU A 82 0.60 10.83 12.44
C LEU A 82 -0.10 9.64 13.11
N GLU A 83 0.66 8.74 13.74
CA GLU A 83 0.14 7.56 14.41
C GLU A 83 -0.80 7.87 15.57
N ALA A 84 -0.52 8.93 16.34
CA ALA A 84 -1.40 9.37 17.40
C ALA A 84 -2.78 9.78 16.86
N ARG A 85 -2.83 10.44 15.69
CA ARG A 85 -4.10 10.78 15.03
C ARG A 85 -4.78 9.53 14.47
N THR A 86 -4.05 8.69 13.74
CA THR A 86 -4.63 7.51 13.09
C THR A 86 -5.07 6.41 14.05
N GLN A 87 -4.53 6.36 15.27
CA GLN A 87 -5.07 5.52 16.34
C GLN A 87 -6.55 5.82 16.58
N SER A 88 -6.90 7.10 16.77
CA SER A 88 -8.30 7.51 16.97
C SER A 88 -9.16 7.16 15.76
N HIS A 89 -8.63 7.37 14.54
CA HIS A 89 -9.37 7.08 13.31
C HIS A 89 -9.63 5.58 13.12
N MET A 90 -8.65 4.72 13.43
CA MET A 90 -8.81 3.27 13.37
C MET A 90 -9.83 2.78 14.40
N THR A 91 -9.81 3.30 15.62
CA THR A 91 -10.82 2.98 16.64
C THR A 91 -12.23 3.34 16.18
N LYS A 92 -12.41 4.55 15.61
CA LYS A 92 -13.69 4.96 15.00
C LYS A 92 -14.17 3.97 13.94
N LEU A 93 -13.28 3.58 13.02
CA LEU A 93 -13.64 2.62 11.96
C LEU A 93 -14.01 1.25 12.50
N LEU A 94 -13.31 0.73 13.49
CA LEU A 94 -13.64 -0.54 14.13
C LEU A 94 -15.00 -0.50 14.86
N ASN A 95 -15.43 0.69 15.30
CA ASN A 95 -16.75 0.96 15.85
C ASN A 95 -17.79 1.34 14.77
N GLU A 96 -17.45 1.21 13.49
CA GLU A 96 -18.30 1.57 12.34
C GLU A 96 -18.70 3.06 12.28
N GLU A 97 -17.93 3.92 12.93
CA GLU A 97 -18.12 5.37 12.88
C GLU A 97 -17.56 5.96 11.58
N SER A 98 -18.10 7.12 11.17
CA SER A 98 -17.68 7.82 9.96
C SER A 98 -16.44 8.68 10.18
N LEU A 99 -15.56 8.75 9.17
CA LEU A 99 -14.41 9.66 9.15
C LEU A 99 -14.61 10.81 8.15
N THR A 100 -14.00 11.95 8.44
CA THR A 100 -13.91 13.13 7.56
C THR A 100 -12.85 12.95 6.47
N GLY A 101 -12.86 13.81 5.44
CA GLY A 101 -11.84 13.80 4.38
C GLY A 101 -10.40 13.95 4.90
N VAL A 102 -10.18 14.75 5.95
CA VAL A 102 -8.86 14.93 6.57
C VAL A 102 -8.43 13.67 7.32
N GLU A 103 -9.34 13.07 8.09
CA GLU A 103 -9.05 11.82 8.81
C GLU A 103 -8.76 10.65 7.85
N TRP A 104 -9.43 10.62 6.69
CA TRP A 104 -9.11 9.65 5.62
C TRP A 104 -7.75 9.92 4.97
N ASP A 105 -7.36 11.17 4.75
CA ASP A 105 -6.02 11.50 4.22
C ASP A 105 -4.90 11.05 5.19
N ASP A 106 -5.08 11.31 6.49
CA ASP A 106 -4.17 10.86 7.54
C ASP A 106 -4.08 9.31 7.56
N LEU A 107 -5.22 8.63 7.45
CA LEU A 107 -5.23 7.17 7.43
C LEU A 107 -4.56 6.60 6.17
N LEU A 108 -4.74 7.23 5.01
CA LEU A 108 -4.04 6.85 3.77
C LEU A 108 -2.53 7.09 3.86
N ASP A 109 -2.07 8.19 4.45
CA ASP A 109 -0.65 8.44 4.75
C ASP A 109 -0.10 7.35 5.67
N TRP A 110 -0.87 6.92 6.67
CA TRP A 110 -0.46 5.85 7.58
C TRP A 110 -0.38 4.49 6.87
N PHE A 111 -1.32 4.15 5.99
CA PHE A 111 -1.25 2.91 5.21
C PHE A 111 -0.04 2.91 4.26
N ASP A 112 0.30 4.07 3.66
CA ASP A 112 1.54 4.20 2.90
C ASP A 112 2.77 3.96 3.78
N LYS A 113 2.82 4.58 4.96
CA LYS A 113 3.89 4.37 5.95
C LYS A 113 4.05 2.89 6.32
N VAL A 114 2.95 2.20 6.63
CA VAL A 114 2.97 0.77 6.96
C VAL A 114 3.43 -0.07 5.79
N ARG A 115 2.88 0.14 4.58
CA ARG A 115 3.26 -0.62 3.37
C ARG A 115 4.74 -0.48 3.05
N ILE A 116 5.24 0.76 2.99
CA ILE A 116 6.64 1.05 2.66
C ILE A 116 7.55 0.59 3.81
N GLY A 117 7.12 0.77 5.05
CA GLY A 117 7.84 0.29 6.22
C GLY A 117 7.99 -1.23 6.25
N LEU A 118 6.94 -1.98 5.92
CA LEU A 118 7.00 -3.44 5.80
C LEU A 118 7.92 -3.86 4.67
N PHE A 119 7.90 -3.14 3.55
CA PHE A 119 8.80 -3.38 2.43
C PHE A 119 10.27 -3.22 2.87
N ILE A 120 10.65 -2.06 3.38
CA ILE A 120 12.03 -1.78 3.82
C ILE A 120 12.43 -2.67 4.99
N GLY A 121 11.55 -2.86 5.97
CA GLY A 121 11.80 -3.69 7.13
C GLY A 121 12.09 -5.14 6.77
N ASN A 122 11.32 -5.72 5.84
CA ASN A 122 11.62 -7.06 5.34
C ASN A 122 12.95 -7.11 4.58
N MET A 123 13.30 -6.09 3.79
CA MET A 123 14.61 -6.05 3.12
C MET A 123 15.77 -5.99 4.12
N MET A 124 15.61 -5.30 5.26
CA MET A 124 16.63 -5.23 6.32
C MET A 124 16.78 -6.56 7.07
N LEU A 125 15.68 -7.29 7.26
CA LEU A 125 15.66 -8.55 8.03
C LEU A 125 15.99 -9.78 7.19
N ASN A 126 15.61 -9.78 5.92
CA ASN A 126 15.79 -10.90 5.03
C ASN A 126 17.23 -10.93 4.51
N LYS A 127 18.06 -11.80 5.08
CA LYS A 127 19.44 -12.04 4.64
C LYS A 127 19.59 -13.29 3.78
N ASP A 128 18.49 -14.00 3.56
CA ASP A 128 18.47 -15.33 2.95
C ASP A 128 18.27 -15.27 1.43
N LEU A 129 17.85 -14.11 0.92
CA LEU A 129 17.69 -13.85 -0.51
C LEU A 129 18.57 -12.67 -0.93
N PRO A 130 19.07 -12.70 -2.18
CA PRO A 130 19.61 -11.50 -2.78
C PRO A 130 18.48 -10.49 -3.00
N ILE A 131 18.55 -9.36 -2.31
CA ILE A 131 17.53 -8.32 -2.35
C ILE A 131 18.15 -7.08 -2.99
N PRO A 132 17.49 -6.46 -3.99
CA PRO A 132 18.00 -5.24 -4.61
C PRO A 132 18.03 -4.10 -3.60
N ASP A 133 18.78 -3.03 -3.89
CA ASP A 133 18.67 -1.83 -3.08
C ASP A 133 17.25 -1.23 -3.11
N PRO A 134 16.79 -0.65 -1.99
CA PRO A 134 15.48 -0.03 -1.94
C PRO A 134 15.44 1.16 -2.90
N LYS A 135 14.42 1.18 -3.76
CA LYS A 135 14.19 2.28 -4.71
C LYS A 135 13.77 3.58 -4.02
N PHE A 136 13.26 3.48 -2.79
CA PHE A 136 12.76 4.60 -1.99
C PHE A 136 12.64 4.20 -0.53
N PHE A 137 12.53 5.19 0.36
CA PHE A 137 12.17 5.04 1.76
C PHE A 137 10.80 5.69 2.05
N ILE A 138 10.29 5.59 3.28
CA ILE A 138 8.94 6.05 3.63
C ILE A 138 8.72 7.52 3.24
N ASP A 139 9.65 8.42 3.57
CA ASP A 139 9.53 9.87 3.30
C ASP A 139 9.51 10.23 1.82
N GLN A 140 10.05 9.36 0.98
CA GLN A 140 10.18 9.60 -0.45
C GLN A 140 8.94 9.13 -1.21
N ARG A 141 8.10 8.26 -0.60
CA ARG A 141 7.01 7.58 -1.30
C ARG A 141 5.63 7.77 -0.63
N SER A 142 5.57 8.11 0.65
CA SER A 142 4.29 8.33 1.34
C SER A 142 3.53 9.51 0.73
N GLY A 143 2.29 9.29 0.30
CA GLY A 143 1.45 10.35 -0.27
C GLY A 143 1.98 10.97 -1.57
N THR A 144 2.82 10.26 -2.34
CA THR A 144 3.36 10.74 -3.63
C THR A 144 2.73 10.06 -4.85
N LYS A 145 1.79 9.14 -4.63
CA LYS A 145 1.17 8.29 -5.65
C LYS A 145 -0.30 8.09 -5.40
N ASP A 146 -1.03 7.82 -6.48
CA ASP A 146 -2.41 7.39 -6.38
C ASP A 146 -2.51 6.23 -5.40
N ARG A 147 -3.52 6.28 -4.54
CA ARG A 147 -3.67 5.33 -3.44
C ARG A 147 -5.12 5.04 -3.16
N CYS A 148 -5.39 3.79 -2.80
CA CYS A 148 -6.71 3.36 -2.40
C CYS A 148 -6.66 2.49 -1.15
N LEU A 149 -7.82 2.44 -0.49
CA LEU A 149 -8.10 1.54 0.61
C LEU A 149 -9.50 0.95 0.40
N LEU A 150 -9.56 -0.37 0.19
CA LEU A 150 -10.82 -1.10 0.11
C LEU A 150 -11.04 -1.81 1.44
N ILE A 151 -12.19 -1.57 2.06
CA ILE A 151 -12.51 -2.07 3.40
C ILE A 151 -13.58 -3.15 3.28
N TYR A 152 -13.27 -4.34 3.75
CA TYR A 152 -14.16 -5.50 3.75
C TYR A 152 -14.47 -5.92 5.19
N PRO A 153 -15.61 -6.58 5.42
CA PRO A 153 -15.80 -7.27 6.69
C PRO A 153 -14.81 -8.41 6.78
N ASN A 154 -14.25 -8.63 7.96
CA ASN A 154 -13.59 -9.87 8.31
C ASN A 154 -14.57 -10.75 9.09
N ARG A 155 -14.17 -12.00 9.40
CA ARG A 155 -14.98 -12.86 10.26
C ARG A 155 -15.20 -12.17 11.62
N SER A 156 -16.42 -12.25 12.15
CA SER A 156 -16.83 -11.53 13.37
C SER A 156 -16.11 -12.01 14.63
N ASP A 157 -15.62 -13.25 14.62
CA ASP A 157 -14.85 -13.89 15.69
C ASP A 157 -13.33 -13.65 15.58
N TYR A 158 -12.85 -13.00 14.51
CA TYR A 158 -11.43 -12.71 14.38
C TYR A 158 -11.04 -11.53 15.25
N PHE A 159 -10.19 -11.84 16.22
CA PHE A 159 -9.48 -10.87 17.04
C PHE A 159 -7.99 -11.05 16.79
N GLY A 160 -7.35 -10.05 16.18
CA GLY A 160 -5.97 -10.21 15.74
C GLY A 160 -5.49 -9.17 14.72
N LEU A 161 -4.22 -9.32 14.35
CA LEU A 161 -3.56 -8.57 13.31
C LEU A 161 -2.91 -9.56 12.33
N ARG A 162 -3.17 -9.42 11.04
CA ARG A 162 -2.50 -10.21 9.98
C ARG A 162 -2.13 -9.32 8.81
N MET A 163 -0.92 -9.50 8.30
CA MET A 163 -0.41 -8.84 7.10
C MET A 163 -0.38 -9.87 5.98
N ILE A 164 -1.12 -9.65 4.90
CA ILE A 164 -1.23 -10.59 3.78
C ILE A 164 -0.46 -10.01 2.58
N GLY A 165 0.40 -10.84 1.98
CA GLY A 165 1.18 -10.47 0.80
C GLY A 165 2.31 -9.47 1.06
N ALA A 166 2.69 -9.25 2.32
CA ALA A 166 3.77 -8.34 2.71
C ALA A 166 5.11 -9.05 3.04
N GLY A 167 5.12 -10.39 3.09
CA GLY A 167 6.28 -11.20 3.46
C GLY A 167 6.87 -12.04 2.32
N ASP A 168 6.35 -11.92 1.10
CA ASP A 168 6.79 -12.73 -0.04
C ASP A 168 7.74 -11.96 -0.99
N PRO A 169 8.52 -12.66 -1.83
CA PRO A 169 9.39 -12.02 -2.81
C PRO A 169 8.66 -11.11 -3.81
N VAL A 170 7.36 -11.32 -4.05
CA VAL A 170 6.58 -10.45 -4.95
C VAL A 170 6.56 -9.02 -4.39
N PHE A 171 6.30 -8.90 -3.09
CA PHE A 171 6.27 -7.62 -2.38
C PHE A 171 7.65 -6.95 -2.28
N PHE A 172 8.72 -7.73 -2.16
CA PHE A 172 10.10 -7.21 -2.07
C PHE A 172 10.64 -6.62 -3.38
N HIS A 173 9.98 -6.90 -4.50
CA HIS A 173 10.29 -6.27 -5.79
C HIS A 173 9.20 -5.30 -6.23
N ASN A 174 7.95 -5.53 -5.80
CA ASN A 174 6.79 -4.71 -6.15
C ASN A 174 5.88 -4.48 -4.92
N SER A 175 6.20 -3.46 -4.13
CA SER A 175 5.48 -3.11 -2.89
C SER A 175 4.23 -2.26 -3.13
N THR A 176 3.53 -2.45 -4.26
CA THR A 176 2.36 -1.63 -4.64
C THR A 176 1.11 -1.96 -3.86
N SER A 177 0.95 -3.18 -3.35
CA SER A 177 -0.26 -3.58 -2.63
C SER A 177 0.00 -4.62 -1.56
N PHE A 178 -0.83 -4.59 -0.51
CA PHE A 178 -0.87 -5.57 0.57
C PHE A 178 -2.26 -5.54 1.21
N MET A 179 -2.55 -6.53 2.05
CA MET A 179 -3.73 -6.45 2.93
C MET A 179 -3.33 -6.46 4.39
N LEU A 180 -4.15 -5.80 5.20
CA LEU A 180 -4.05 -5.77 6.65
C LEU A 180 -5.39 -6.19 7.24
N ALA A 181 -5.43 -7.29 7.98
CA ALA A 181 -6.58 -7.65 8.79
C ALA A 181 -6.40 -7.07 10.20
N VAL A 182 -7.39 -6.33 10.69
CA VAL A 182 -7.43 -5.76 12.04
C VAL A 182 -8.79 -6.10 12.63
N ASN A 183 -8.83 -7.07 13.53
CA ASN A 183 -10.08 -7.57 14.13
C ASN A 183 -11.15 -7.80 13.03
N GLY A 184 -12.37 -7.33 13.25
CA GLY A 184 -13.51 -7.50 12.33
C GLY A 184 -13.41 -6.82 10.97
N LEU A 185 -12.29 -6.18 10.61
CA LEU A 185 -12.09 -5.51 9.32
C LEU A 185 -10.87 -6.04 8.56
N LEU A 186 -11.00 -6.05 7.23
CA LEU A 186 -9.93 -6.39 6.29
C LEU A 186 -9.71 -5.22 5.32
N PHE A 187 -8.47 -4.73 5.28
CA PHE A 187 -8.08 -3.57 4.50
C PHE A 187 -7.18 -4.01 3.34
N LEU A 188 -7.59 -3.77 2.10
CA LEU A 188 -6.71 -3.89 0.93
C LEU A 188 -6.21 -2.49 0.57
N ASN A 189 -4.89 -2.29 0.67
CA ASN A 189 -4.25 -1.06 0.25
C ASN A 189 -3.52 -1.29 -1.09
N ALA A 190 -3.69 -0.35 -2.03
CA ALA A 190 -2.90 -0.32 -3.24
C ALA A 190 -2.45 1.11 -3.54
N SER A 191 -1.21 1.27 -4.00
CA SER A 191 -0.64 2.55 -4.37
C SER A 191 0.38 2.41 -5.49
N SER A 192 0.18 3.19 -6.56
CA SER A 192 1.06 3.19 -7.74
C SER A 192 0.83 4.44 -8.59
N ASP A 193 1.68 4.65 -9.58
CA ASP A 193 1.57 5.76 -10.51
C ASP A 193 0.30 5.65 -11.36
N PHE A 194 -0.53 6.71 -11.35
CA PHE A 194 -1.71 6.87 -12.21
C PHE A 194 -2.75 5.73 -12.18
N ILE A 195 -2.80 4.90 -11.13
CA ILE A 195 -3.78 3.81 -11.03
C ILE A 195 -5.22 4.30 -10.90
N LEU A 196 -5.41 5.55 -10.47
CA LEU A 196 -6.72 6.17 -10.24
C LEU A 196 -6.97 7.37 -11.14
N ALA A 197 -5.94 8.17 -11.42
CA ALA A 197 -6.04 9.45 -12.12
C ALA A 197 -6.89 9.40 -13.39
N PRO A 198 -6.72 8.43 -14.33
CA PRO A 198 -7.55 8.37 -15.52
C PRO A 198 -9.04 8.23 -15.20
N ARG A 199 -9.40 7.38 -14.24
CA ARG A 199 -10.81 7.08 -13.93
C ARG A 199 -11.42 8.04 -12.94
N MET A 200 -10.61 8.76 -12.18
CA MET A 200 -11.05 9.87 -11.33
C MET A 200 -11.06 11.21 -12.07
N GLY A 201 -10.66 11.25 -13.35
CA GLY A 201 -10.75 12.42 -14.22
C GLY A 201 -9.58 13.40 -14.09
N PHE A 202 -8.50 13.02 -13.41
CA PHE A 202 -7.29 13.84 -13.23
C PHE A 202 -6.28 13.61 -14.36
N PRO A 203 -5.24 14.44 -14.49
CA PRO A 203 -4.20 14.29 -15.51
C PRO A 203 -3.42 12.98 -15.40
N PHE A 204 -3.22 12.30 -16.53
CA PHE A 204 -2.48 11.04 -16.65
C PHE A 204 -1.81 10.90 -18.03
N PRO A 205 -0.72 10.12 -18.15
CA PRO A 205 -0.06 9.90 -19.43
C PRO A 205 -0.81 8.90 -20.31
N ARG A 206 -0.90 9.17 -21.61
CA ARG A 206 -1.36 8.19 -22.61
C ARG A 206 -0.26 7.20 -22.97
N LYS A 207 1.01 7.60 -22.81
CA LYS A 207 2.18 6.81 -23.17
C LYS A 207 3.15 6.73 -22.01
N THR A 208 3.51 5.51 -21.64
CA THR A 208 4.55 5.21 -20.66
C THR A 208 5.57 4.29 -21.29
N ARG A 209 6.86 4.57 -21.10
CA ARG A 209 7.95 3.72 -21.59
C ARG A 209 9.03 3.58 -20.54
N MET A 210 9.62 2.40 -20.42
CA MET A 210 10.83 2.21 -19.62
C MET A 210 12.01 2.90 -20.30
N GLN A 211 12.73 3.74 -19.56
CA GLN A 211 13.97 4.39 -19.97
C GLN A 211 15.03 4.09 -18.91
N GLY A 212 15.78 3.00 -19.12
CA GLY A 212 16.68 2.46 -18.11
C GLY A 212 15.90 1.99 -16.87
N GLN A 213 16.21 2.54 -15.70
CA GLN A 213 15.53 2.16 -14.44
C GLN A 213 14.26 2.97 -14.14
N TYR A 214 13.89 3.92 -15.00
CA TYR A 214 12.76 4.82 -14.77
C TYR A 214 11.64 4.59 -15.79
N ILE A 215 10.41 4.96 -15.42
CA ILE A 215 9.27 5.00 -16.35
C ILE A 215 9.11 6.46 -16.78
N ALA A 216 9.39 6.71 -18.06
CA ALA A 216 9.11 8.00 -18.69
C ALA A 216 7.62 8.06 -19.07
N ALA A 217 6.98 9.18 -18.79
CA ALA A 217 5.58 9.45 -19.04
C ALA A 217 5.46 10.64 -20.00
N HIS A 218 4.65 10.49 -21.04
CA HIS A 218 4.47 11.50 -22.10
C HIS A 218 3.01 11.51 -22.56
N ASP A 219 2.64 12.54 -23.35
CA ASP A 219 1.35 12.63 -24.02
C ASP A 219 0.21 12.63 -22.98
N PHE A 220 0.17 13.68 -22.17
CA PHE A 220 -0.73 13.78 -21.03
C PHE A 220 -2.13 14.19 -21.45
N THR A 221 -3.12 13.69 -20.70
CA THR A 221 -4.52 14.01 -20.93
C THR A 221 -5.32 13.92 -19.64
N ALA A 222 -6.55 14.42 -19.65
CA ALA A 222 -7.48 14.32 -18.53
C ALA A 222 -8.92 14.20 -19.05
N PHE A 223 -9.77 13.49 -18.31
CA PHE A 223 -11.19 13.37 -18.68
C PHE A 223 -12.11 14.32 -17.92
N TYR A 224 -11.65 14.91 -16.81
CA TYR A 224 -12.41 15.85 -15.97
C TYR A 224 -13.78 15.34 -15.52
N ARG A 225 -13.91 14.02 -15.37
CA ARG A 225 -15.09 13.38 -14.79
C ARG A 225 -14.71 12.04 -14.17
N PRO A 226 -15.26 11.70 -12.99
CA PRO A 226 -15.05 10.38 -12.39
C PRO A 226 -15.90 9.32 -13.09
N LYS A 227 -15.37 8.10 -13.23
CA LYS A 227 -16.06 6.93 -13.80
C LYS A 227 -15.68 5.64 -13.07
N LEU A 228 -16.66 5.02 -12.41
CA LEU A 228 -16.49 3.70 -11.79
C LEU A 228 -16.40 2.54 -12.80
N PRO A 229 -15.70 1.45 -12.46
CA PRO A 229 -14.78 1.33 -11.32
C PRO A 229 -13.53 2.21 -11.52
N PHE A 230 -12.96 2.72 -10.43
CA PHE A 230 -11.73 3.55 -10.49
C PHE A 230 -10.48 2.73 -10.81
N ILE A 231 -10.36 1.55 -10.20
CA ILE A 231 -9.34 0.57 -10.58
C ILE A 231 -9.94 -0.34 -11.65
N ARG A 232 -9.21 -0.56 -12.75
CA ARG A 232 -9.62 -1.50 -13.81
C ARG A 232 -9.35 -2.94 -13.40
N PHE A 233 -10.03 -3.37 -12.35
CA PHE A 233 -10.07 -4.73 -11.82
C PHE A 233 -11.39 -4.92 -11.09
N SER A 234 -11.99 -6.10 -11.20
CA SER A 234 -13.31 -6.36 -10.62
C SER A 234 -13.18 -6.87 -9.19
N PHE A 235 -12.92 -5.99 -8.22
CA PHE A 235 -12.96 -6.37 -6.81
C PHE A 235 -14.39 -6.71 -6.36
N TYR A 236 -14.51 -7.53 -5.33
CA TYR A 236 -15.79 -7.67 -4.63
C TYR A 236 -16.23 -6.32 -4.05
N GLN A 237 -17.53 -6.14 -3.82
CA GLN A 237 -18.04 -4.90 -3.27
C GLN A 237 -17.50 -4.70 -1.83
N PRO A 238 -16.72 -3.63 -1.56
CA PRO A 238 -16.28 -3.32 -0.20
C PRO A 238 -17.43 -2.69 0.60
N LEU A 239 -17.29 -2.69 1.93
CA LEU A 239 -18.11 -1.86 2.83
C LEU A 239 -17.94 -0.38 2.49
N LEU A 240 -16.71 0.00 2.13
CA LEU A 240 -16.32 1.33 1.71
C LEU A 240 -15.01 1.25 0.92
N GLY A 241 -14.98 1.89 -0.25
CA GLY A 241 -13.73 2.14 -0.97
C GLY A 241 -13.34 3.61 -0.83
N ILE A 242 -12.09 3.88 -0.42
CA ILE A 242 -11.52 5.22 -0.37
C ILE A 242 -10.41 5.30 -1.42
N TYR A 243 -10.45 6.35 -2.24
CA TYR A 243 -9.56 6.54 -3.39
C TYR A 243 -9.02 7.95 -3.40
N GLN A 244 -7.74 8.13 -3.63
CA GLN A 244 -7.14 9.46 -3.71
C GLN A 244 -6.11 9.50 -4.83
N THR A 245 -6.34 10.38 -5.80
CA THR A 245 -5.32 10.70 -6.79
C THR A 245 -4.32 11.68 -6.20
N ILE A 246 -3.04 11.47 -6.49
CA ILE A 246 -1.97 12.39 -6.12
C ILE A 246 -1.37 12.95 -7.41
N LEU A 247 -1.43 14.27 -7.58
CA LEU A 247 -0.78 14.91 -8.72
C LEU A 247 0.73 14.72 -8.62
N ASN A 248 1.37 14.38 -9.73
CA ASN A 248 2.76 14.00 -9.73
C ASN A 248 3.66 15.24 -9.63
N THR A 249 4.31 15.43 -8.47
CA THR A 249 5.20 16.57 -8.19
C THR A 249 6.35 16.71 -9.18
N ASN A 250 6.86 15.61 -9.72
CA ASN A 250 8.06 15.63 -10.56
C ASN A 250 7.79 16.24 -11.94
N ILE A 251 6.53 16.22 -12.38
CA ILE A 251 6.10 16.72 -13.68
C ILE A 251 5.06 17.84 -13.53
N LEU A 252 4.74 18.25 -12.30
CA LEU A 252 3.64 19.19 -12.02
C LEU A 252 3.85 20.53 -12.71
N ASP A 253 5.11 20.95 -12.83
CA ASP A 253 5.51 22.22 -13.42
C ASP A 253 5.89 22.09 -14.91
N GLU A 254 5.80 20.89 -15.51
CA GLU A 254 5.94 20.72 -16.96
C GLU A 254 4.72 21.28 -17.69
N ASP A 255 4.92 22.12 -18.71
CA ASP A 255 3.85 22.91 -19.34
C ASP A 255 2.63 22.08 -19.78
N GLU A 256 2.86 20.90 -20.36
CA GLU A 256 1.80 19.99 -20.80
C GLU A 256 0.94 19.49 -19.63
N TYR A 257 1.57 19.04 -18.55
CA TYR A 257 0.88 18.52 -17.37
C TYR A 257 0.24 19.63 -16.54
N LYS A 258 0.97 20.74 -16.35
CA LYS A 258 0.55 21.92 -15.59
C LYS A 258 -0.75 22.49 -16.14
N THR A 259 -0.88 22.59 -17.46
CA THR A 259 -2.09 23.08 -18.13
C THR A 259 -3.32 22.24 -17.78
N LEU A 260 -3.16 20.93 -17.65
CA LEU A 260 -4.23 20.01 -17.26
C LEU A 260 -4.51 20.03 -15.75
N ALA A 261 -3.48 20.26 -14.93
CA ALA A 261 -3.56 20.31 -13.48
C ALA A 261 -4.17 21.62 -12.94
N CYS A 262 -4.09 22.72 -13.69
CA CYS A 262 -4.58 24.04 -13.29
C CYS A 262 -6.04 24.33 -13.70
N THR A 263 -6.86 23.30 -13.90
CA THR A 263 -8.29 23.46 -14.26
C THR A 263 -9.20 23.59 -13.04
N ASP A 264 -10.41 24.13 -13.21
CA ASP A 264 -11.43 24.21 -12.16
C ASP A 264 -11.81 22.82 -11.61
N TYR A 265 -11.83 21.81 -12.49
CA TYR A 265 -12.12 20.43 -12.09
C TYR A 265 -11.11 19.91 -11.06
N VAL A 266 -9.82 20.17 -11.29
CA VAL A 266 -8.73 19.72 -10.43
C VAL A 266 -8.70 20.58 -9.17
N SER A 267 -8.72 21.91 -9.31
CA SER A 267 -8.64 22.87 -8.21
C SER A 267 -9.76 22.69 -7.20
N SER A 268 -10.99 22.43 -7.66
CA SER A 268 -12.15 22.15 -6.78
C SER A 268 -12.03 20.86 -5.96
N LYS A 269 -11.10 19.97 -6.31
CA LYS A 269 -10.90 18.66 -5.67
C LYS A 269 -9.56 18.54 -4.97
N LEU A 270 -8.79 19.61 -4.81
CA LEU A 270 -7.60 19.57 -3.97
C LEU A 270 -7.99 19.64 -2.49
N LEU A 271 -7.18 19.02 -1.63
CA LEU A 271 -7.25 19.27 -0.19
C LEU A 271 -6.81 20.71 0.10
N PRO A 272 -7.41 21.39 1.10
CA PRO A 272 -7.01 22.73 1.47
C PRO A 272 -5.50 22.82 1.76
N GLY A 273 -4.84 23.81 1.18
CA GLY A 273 -3.40 24.02 1.34
C GLY A 273 -2.50 23.01 0.59
N SER A 274 -3.07 22.02 -0.12
CA SER A 274 -2.30 21.09 -0.92
C SER A 274 -2.23 21.51 -2.39
N ARG A 275 -1.04 21.40 -2.99
CA ARG A 275 -0.85 21.52 -4.44
C ARG A 275 -1.03 20.19 -5.19
N VAL A 276 -1.07 19.07 -4.48
CA VAL A 276 -0.97 17.73 -5.11
C VAL A 276 -1.95 16.69 -4.58
N LYS A 277 -2.31 16.74 -3.30
CA LYS A 277 -3.25 15.79 -2.72
C LYS A 277 -4.67 16.21 -3.08
N THR A 278 -5.39 15.32 -3.75
CA THR A 278 -6.82 15.51 -3.98
C THR A 278 -7.62 15.15 -2.73
N GLN A 279 -8.86 15.61 -2.62
CA GLN A 279 -9.81 15.15 -1.63
C GLN A 279 -9.99 13.63 -1.77
N PRO A 280 -9.91 12.83 -0.68
CA PRO A 280 -10.26 11.43 -0.74
C PRO A 280 -11.68 11.26 -1.28
N CYS A 281 -11.86 10.34 -2.23
CA CYS A 281 -13.15 10.01 -2.82
C CYS A 281 -13.66 8.70 -2.22
N ALA A 282 -14.80 8.78 -1.55
CA ALA A 282 -15.51 7.61 -1.08
C ALA A 282 -16.39 7.03 -2.20
N ALA A 283 -16.29 5.73 -2.41
CA ALA A 283 -17.23 4.96 -3.21
C ALA A 283 -17.93 3.91 -2.34
N ALA A 284 -19.25 3.99 -2.28
CA ALA A 284 -20.09 3.03 -1.57
C ALA A 284 -21.40 2.82 -2.34
N ASN A 285 -21.75 1.56 -2.62
CA ASN A 285 -22.95 1.19 -3.36
C ASN A 285 -23.15 1.97 -4.69
N GLY A 286 -22.06 2.19 -5.44
CA GLY A 286 -22.09 2.92 -6.72
C GLY A 286 -22.16 4.45 -6.59
N ALA A 287 -22.41 5.00 -5.41
CA ALA A 287 -22.34 6.44 -5.16
C ALA A 287 -20.88 6.88 -4.96
N LEU A 288 -20.56 8.06 -5.47
CA LEU A 288 -19.25 8.69 -5.37
C LEU A 288 -19.34 10.01 -4.62
N THR A 289 -18.41 10.25 -3.69
CA THR A 289 -18.35 11.52 -2.94
C THR A 289 -16.92 11.91 -2.69
N PHE A 290 -16.48 13.05 -3.24
CA PHE A 290 -15.22 13.68 -2.84
C PHE A 290 -15.40 14.29 -1.45
N LEU A 291 -14.54 13.90 -0.53
CA LEU A 291 -14.61 14.26 0.87
C LEU A 291 -13.76 15.51 1.11
N GLY A 292 -14.43 16.66 1.17
CA GLY A 292 -13.86 17.89 1.71
C GLY A 292 -13.58 17.79 3.21
N THR A 293 -13.34 18.92 3.86
CA THR A 293 -12.97 18.96 5.29
C THR A 293 -14.06 18.48 6.23
N ALA A 294 -15.33 18.82 5.96
CA ALA A 294 -16.47 18.44 6.81
C ALA A 294 -17.21 17.19 6.31
N SER A 295 -17.04 16.83 5.04
CA SER A 295 -17.73 15.68 4.43
C SER A 295 -17.25 14.38 5.07
N ARG A 296 -18.19 13.49 5.37
CA ARG A 296 -17.93 12.21 6.04
C ARG A 296 -18.36 11.03 5.17
N ALA A 297 -17.61 9.95 5.26
CA ALA A 297 -17.99 8.66 4.68
C ALA A 297 -18.14 7.61 5.78
N ARG A 298 -19.16 6.76 5.63
CA ARG A 298 -19.46 5.63 6.52
C ARG A 298 -19.53 4.34 5.73
N PHE A 299 -19.46 3.22 6.43
CA PHE A 299 -19.68 1.91 5.82
C PHE A 299 -21.10 1.78 5.27
N VAL A 300 -21.21 1.08 4.15
CA VAL A 300 -22.47 0.62 3.59
C VAL A 300 -22.41 -0.89 3.55
N ARG A 301 -23.14 -1.55 4.46
CA ARG A 301 -23.20 -3.00 4.53
C ARG A 301 -24.03 -3.54 3.35
N PRO A 302 -23.45 -4.27 2.39
CA PRO A 302 -24.24 -5.05 1.46
C PRO A 302 -25.01 -6.15 2.21
N PRO A 303 -26.06 -6.74 1.60
CA PRO A 303 -26.74 -7.89 2.16
C PRO A 303 -25.76 -8.99 2.56
N ALA A 304 -25.94 -9.65 3.71
CA ALA A 304 -24.99 -10.63 4.25
C ALA A 304 -24.63 -11.75 3.27
N LYS A 305 -25.58 -12.16 2.41
CA LYS A 305 -25.37 -13.13 1.32
C LYS A 305 -24.31 -12.73 0.29
N ASN A 306 -23.96 -11.44 0.23
CA ASN A 306 -22.93 -10.89 -0.67
C ASN A 306 -21.56 -10.82 0.01
N PHE A 307 -21.46 -11.10 1.31
CA PHE A 307 -20.16 -11.19 1.98
C PHE A 307 -19.39 -12.39 1.47
N LYS A 308 -18.09 -12.19 1.34
CA LYS A 308 -17.15 -13.22 0.95
C LYS A 308 -16.39 -13.71 2.15
N THR A 309 -15.93 -14.95 2.05
CA THR A 309 -15.02 -15.52 3.02
C THR A 309 -13.69 -14.77 3.01
N PHE A 310 -12.92 -14.92 4.08
CA PHE A 310 -11.56 -14.37 4.16
C PHE A 310 -10.70 -14.85 2.99
N ASP A 311 -10.78 -16.14 2.65
CA ASP A 311 -9.99 -16.72 1.56
C ASP A 311 -10.42 -16.19 0.18
N GLU A 312 -11.72 -15.99 -0.07
CA GLU A 312 -12.18 -15.33 -1.30
C GLU A 312 -11.63 -13.90 -1.43
N TYR A 313 -11.59 -13.11 -0.36
CA TYR A 313 -10.99 -11.78 -0.39
C TYR A 313 -9.47 -11.83 -0.67
N CYS A 314 -8.75 -12.76 -0.02
CA CYS A 314 -7.32 -12.97 -0.25
C CYS A 314 -7.02 -13.45 -1.68
N LEU A 315 -7.81 -14.38 -2.21
CA LEU A 315 -7.73 -14.85 -3.58
C LEU A 315 -7.87 -13.66 -4.54
N ARG A 316 -8.88 -12.83 -4.31
CA ARG A 316 -9.13 -11.69 -5.19
C ARG A 316 -8.01 -10.64 -5.14
N PHE A 317 -7.35 -10.49 -3.99
CA PHE A 317 -6.14 -9.70 -3.86
C PHE A 317 -4.96 -10.29 -4.65
N PHE A 318 -4.72 -11.59 -4.55
CA PHE A 318 -3.62 -12.23 -5.30
C PHE A 318 -3.84 -12.21 -6.81
N GLU A 319 -5.08 -12.32 -7.27
CA GLU A 319 -5.44 -12.12 -8.69
C GLU A 319 -5.17 -10.68 -9.16
N TYR A 320 -5.51 -9.68 -8.34
CA TYR A 320 -5.17 -8.27 -8.63
C TYR A 320 -3.67 -8.09 -8.76
N ARG A 321 -2.90 -8.65 -7.82
CA ARG A 321 -1.43 -8.59 -7.84
C ARG A 321 -0.86 -9.31 -9.07
N HIS A 322 -1.47 -10.41 -9.52
CA HIS A 322 -1.08 -11.08 -10.76
C HIS A 322 -1.27 -10.19 -11.99
N MET A 323 -2.43 -9.54 -12.11
CA MET A 323 -2.72 -8.60 -13.20
C MET A 323 -1.73 -7.42 -13.23
N GLU A 324 -1.30 -6.93 -12.06
CA GLU A 324 -0.25 -5.89 -12.00
C GLU A 324 1.11 -6.39 -12.50
N LEU A 325 1.45 -7.67 -12.26
CA LEU A 325 2.67 -8.29 -12.81
C LEU A 325 2.58 -8.50 -14.32
N GLU A 326 1.40 -8.85 -14.85
CA GLU A 326 1.16 -8.93 -16.29
C GLU A 326 1.37 -7.55 -16.94
N ARG A 327 0.81 -6.48 -16.38
CA ARG A 327 1.05 -5.12 -16.87
C ARG A 327 2.54 -4.74 -16.82
N ALA A 328 3.22 -5.12 -15.73
CA ALA A 328 4.65 -4.85 -15.60
C ALA A 328 5.48 -5.57 -16.68
N ILE A 329 5.12 -6.80 -17.08
CA ILE A 329 5.88 -7.54 -18.09
C ILE A 329 5.77 -6.94 -19.50
N GLU A 330 4.62 -6.34 -19.82
CA GLU A 330 4.35 -5.71 -21.12
C GLU A 330 5.28 -4.52 -21.37
N ILE A 331 5.52 -3.72 -20.33
CA ILE A 331 6.36 -2.51 -20.41
C ILE A 331 7.82 -2.75 -20.03
N ALA A 332 8.16 -3.92 -19.48
CA ALA A 332 9.51 -4.24 -19.03
C ALA A 332 10.48 -4.48 -20.19
N GLU A 333 11.71 -3.98 -20.02
CA GLU A 333 12.85 -4.34 -20.88
C GLU A 333 13.10 -5.85 -20.87
N PRO A 334 13.60 -6.43 -21.98
CA PRO A 334 13.84 -7.87 -22.10
C PRO A 334 14.61 -8.50 -20.93
N VAL A 335 15.60 -7.78 -20.38
CA VAL A 335 16.44 -8.23 -19.26
C VAL A 335 15.67 -8.40 -17.94
N SER A 336 14.59 -7.64 -17.72
CA SER A 336 13.80 -7.70 -16.48
C SER A 336 12.67 -8.74 -16.52
N ARG A 337 12.28 -9.20 -17.71
CA ARG A 337 11.15 -10.13 -17.89
C ARG A 337 11.32 -11.47 -17.16
N PRO A 338 12.51 -12.12 -17.10
CA PRO A 338 12.68 -13.37 -16.37
C PRO A 338 12.35 -13.26 -14.87
N LEU A 339 12.74 -12.15 -14.24
CA LEU A 339 12.43 -11.89 -12.83
C LEU A 339 10.91 -11.72 -12.63
N ILE A 340 10.25 -10.92 -13.47
CA ILE A 340 8.80 -10.70 -13.40
C ILE A 340 8.05 -12.04 -13.56
N ARG A 341 8.44 -12.90 -14.51
CA ARG A 341 7.84 -14.24 -14.67
C ARG A 341 8.02 -15.12 -13.44
N THR A 342 9.16 -15.00 -12.76
CA THR A 342 9.41 -15.72 -11.50
C THR A 342 8.45 -15.22 -10.41
N MET A 343 8.25 -13.91 -10.29
CA MET A 343 7.28 -13.33 -9.36
C MET A 343 5.85 -13.76 -9.68
N MET A 344 5.48 -13.86 -10.97
CA MET A 344 4.17 -14.37 -11.40
C MET A 344 3.95 -15.81 -10.94
N LYS A 345 4.97 -16.69 -11.04
CA LYS A 345 4.90 -18.07 -10.53
C LYS A 345 4.73 -18.10 -9.01
N ILE A 346 5.50 -17.29 -8.28
CA ILE A 346 5.40 -17.19 -6.81
C ILE A 346 3.99 -16.74 -6.40
N ASN A 347 3.43 -15.72 -7.07
CA ASN A 347 2.06 -15.30 -6.81
C ASN A 347 1.03 -16.37 -7.19
N GLY A 348 1.28 -17.14 -8.26
CA GLY A 348 0.46 -18.29 -8.66
C GLY A 348 0.33 -19.33 -7.54
N TYR A 349 1.43 -19.65 -6.86
CA TYR A 349 1.37 -20.55 -5.69
C TYR A 349 0.49 -20.00 -4.56
N ALA A 350 0.49 -18.69 -4.32
CA ALA A 350 -0.39 -18.09 -3.32
C ALA A 350 -1.88 -18.18 -3.73
N ILE A 351 -2.18 -18.04 -5.03
CA ILE A 351 -3.52 -18.27 -5.59
C ILE A 351 -3.93 -19.73 -5.37
N ASP A 352 -3.08 -20.69 -5.73
CA ASP A 352 -3.37 -22.13 -5.62
C ASP A 352 -3.56 -22.58 -4.17
N GLN A 353 -2.73 -22.08 -3.24
CA GLN A 353 -2.85 -22.35 -1.81
C GLN A 353 -4.16 -21.81 -1.23
N THR A 354 -4.53 -20.57 -1.62
CA THR A 354 -5.79 -19.95 -1.17
C THR A 354 -7.00 -20.72 -1.71
N ASN A 355 -6.97 -21.14 -2.99
CA ASN A 355 -8.02 -21.98 -3.58
C ASN A 355 -8.15 -23.34 -2.91
N SER A 356 -7.03 -23.90 -2.43
CA SER A 356 -7.01 -25.21 -1.76
C SER A 356 -7.44 -25.14 -0.28
N GLY A 357 -7.73 -23.95 0.26
CA GLY A 357 -8.02 -23.75 1.69
C GLY A 357 -6.82 -23.95 2.61
N ILE A 358 -5.61 -24.06 2.05
CA ILE A 358 -4.35 -24.22 2.77
C ILE A 358 -3.80 -22.81 3.02
N CYS A 359 -4.44 -22.05 3.89
CA CYS A 359 -4.03 -20.67 4.15
C CYS A 359 -2.86 -20.64 5.14
N SER A 360 -1.63 -20.72 4.63
CA SER A 360 -0.38 -20.66 5.42
C SER A 360 0.63 -19.65 4.87
N LEU A 361 0.19 -18.43 4.55
CA LEU A 361 1.07 -17.30 4.23
C LEU A 361 0.65 -16.00 4.94
#